data_AF-A0A7K0F8T1-F1
#
_entry.id   AF-A0A7K0F8T1-F1
#
_cell.length_a   1.000
_cell.length_b   1.000
_cell.length_c   1.000
_cell.angle_alpha   90.00
_cell.angle_beta   90.00
_cell.angle_gamma   90.00
#
_symmetry.space_group_name_H-M   'P 1'
#
loop_
_entity.id
_entity.type
_entity.pdbx_description
1 polymer ?
#
loop_
_entity_poly.entity_id
_entity_poly.type
_entity_poly.pdbx_seq_one_letter_code
_entity_poly.pdbx_strand_id
1 'polypeptide(L)'
;MEQKIHQGRNVKRFREMLGIKQESLAFDLGNDWNQKKISMLEQKDVIEDDILDQISHALKIPVEAFHNFDEEQAINIISNTFHDTQGLINYNPTFNNNPIEKLIQLHEEKIALYERMLKEKDEMMARLEKLINK
;
A
#
# COMPACT_ATOMS: atom_id res chain seq x y z
N MET A 1 -14.56 23.63 -19.15
CA MET A 1 -15.60 23.11 -18.24
C MET A 1 -14.86 22.61 -17.02
N GLU A 2 -15.06 23.22 -15.84
CA GLU A 2 -14.51 22.69 -14.59
C GLU A 2 -15.00 21.25 -14.46
N GLN A 3 -14.08 20.28 -14.47
CA GLN A 3 -14.43 18.92 -14.08
C GLN A 3 -14.85 18.99 -12.62
N LYS A 4 -16.14 18.85 -12.37
CA LYS A 4 -16.69 18.82 -11.02
C LYS A 4 -16.26 17.49 -10.40
N ILE A 5 -15.28 17.55 -9.50
CA ILE A 5 -14.69 16.36 -8.88
C ILE A 5 -15.79 15.64 -8.09
N HIS A 6 -15.98 14.35 -8.38
CA HIS A 6 -17.00 13.52 -7.73
C HIS A 6 -16.41 12.86 -6.48
N GLN A 7 -16.70 13.43 -5.32
CA GLN A 7 -16.12 13.00 -4.04
C GLN A 7 -16.54 11.58 -3.65
N GLY A 8 -17.80 11.20 -3.87
CA GLY A 8 -18.25 9.82 -3.60
C GLY A 8 -17.51 8.75 -4.42
N ARG A 9 -17.24 9.03 -5.70
CA ARG A 9 -16.43 8.15 -6.56
C ARG A 9 -15.00 8.04 -6.03
N ASN A 10 -14.42 9.14 -5.57
CA ASN A 10 -13.09 9.15 -4.97
C ASN A 10 -13.04 8.31 -3.69
N VAL A 11 -14.04 8.45 -2.81
CA VAL A 11 -14.19 7.60 -1.61
C VAL A 11 -14.26 6.13 -1.98
N LYS A 12 -15.07 5.76 -2.96
CA LYS A 12 -15.17 4.38 -3.46
C LYS A 12 -13.83 3.85 -3.95
N ARG A 13 -13.11 4.64 -4.74
CA ARG A 13 -11.80 4.27 -5.30
C ARG A 13 -10.78 4.02 -4.21
N PHE A 14 -10.62 4.94 -3.26
CA PHE A 14 -9.70 4.77 -2.16
C PHE A 14 -10.04 3.55 -1.29
N ARG A 15 -11.33 3.32 -1.02
CA ARG A 15 -11.77 2.13 -0.30
C ARG A 15 -11.39 0.85 -1.05
N GLU A 16 -11.63 0.79 -2.36
CA GLU A 16 -11.29 -0.36 -3.20
C GLU A 16 -9.77 -0.59 -3.31
N MET A 17 -8.98 0.49 -3.41
CA MET A 17 -7.52 0.42 -3.42
C MET A 17 -6.95 -0.17 -2.12
N LEU A 18 -7.57 0.13 -0.98
CA LEU A 18 -7.22 -0.43 0.31
C LEU A 18 -7.80 -1.85 0.55
N GLY A 19 -8.58 -2.37 -0.39
CA GLY A 19 -9.22 -3.69 -0.26
C GLY A 19 -10.31 -3.76 0.82
N ILE A 20 -10.85 -2.61 1.24
CA ILE A 20 -11.82 -2.50 2.33
C ILE A 20 -13.22 -2.74 1.77
N LYS A 21 -14.03 -3.58 2.43
CA LYS A 21 -15.44 -3.78 2.06
C LYS A 21 -16.30 -2.62 2.56
N GLN A 22 -17.41 -2.34 1.87
CA GLN A 22 -18.37 -1.31 2.32
C GLN A 22 -18.89 -1.57 3.74
N GLU A 23 -19.08 -2.84 4.10
CA GLU A 23 -19.47 -3.25 5.46
C GLU A 23 -18.40 -2.91 6.50
N SER A 24 -17.13 -3.10 6.15
CA SER A 24 -16.00 -2.76 7.03
C SER A 24 -15.88 -1.26 7.24
N LEU A 25 -15.99 -0.47 6.17
CA LEU A 25 -16.00 1.00 6.30
C LEU A 25 -17.21 1.48 7.12
N ALA A 26 -18.39 0.89 6.93
CA ALA A 26 -19.56 1.20 7.74
C ALA A 26 -19.33 0.89 9.22
N PHE A 27 -18.68 -0.24 9.54
CA PHE A 27 -18.34 -0.61 10.91
C PHE A 27 -17.40 0.43 11.55
N ASP A 28 -16.38 0.89 10.82
CA ASP A 28 -15.40 1.88 11.32
C ASP A 28 -16.04 3.26 11.54
N LEU A 29 -17.03 3.64 10.74
CA LEU A 29 -17.78 4.90 10.89
C LEU A 29 -18.85 4.84 11.99
N GLY A 30 -19.18 3.65 12.50
CA GLY A 30 -20.06 3.44 13.65
C GLY A 30 -21.51 3.04 13.33
N ASN A 31 -22.34 2.95 14.38
CA ASN A 31 -23.66 2.31 14.34
C ASN A 31 -24.68 2.97 13.39
N ASP A 32 -24.48 4.24 13.05
CA ASP A 32 -25.34 4.94 12.10
C ASP A 32 -25.03 4.58 10.64
N TRP A 33 -23.93 3.89 10.38
CA TRP A 33 -23.50 3.49 9.06
C TRP A 33 -23.79 2.02 8.78
N ASN A 34 -24.18 1.75 7.55
CA ASN A 34 -24.37 0.39 7.04
C ASN A 34 -23.96 0.34 5.57
N GLN A 35 -23.78 -0.87 5.04
CA GLN A 35 -23.35 -1.09 3.65
C GLN A 35 -24.18 -0.31 2.62
N LYS A 36 -25.50 -0.22 2.82
CA LYS A 36 -26.41 0.53 1.93
C LYS A 36 -26.16 2.03 1.99
N LYS A 37 -25.95 2.61 3.19
CA LYS A 37 -25.62 4.02 3.38
C LYS A 37 -24.27 4.38 2.76
N ILE A 38 -23.26 3.52 2.89
CA ILE A 38 -21.96 3.71 2.22
C ILE A 38 -22.12 3.69 0.70
N SER A 39 -22.86 2.72 0.16
CA SER A 39 -23.15 2.66 -1.28
C SER A 39 -23.86 3.91 -1.81
N MET A 40 -24.80 4.48 -1.03
CA MET A 40 -25.47 5.74 -1.37
C MET A 40 -24.51 6.93 -1.29
N LEU A 41 -23.64 6.97 -0.29
CA LEU A 41 -22.63 8.01 -0.13
C LEU A 41 -21.62 8.02 -1.29
N GLU A 42 -21.17 6.84 -1.73
CA GLU A 42 -20.26 6.69 -2.86
C GLU A 42 -20.84 7.19 -4.19
N GLN A 43 -22.17 7.31 -4.30
CA GLN A 43 -22.88 7.83 -5.49
C GLN A 43 -23.13 9.35 -5.43
N LYS A 44 -22.81 10.02 -4.30
CA LYS A 44 -22.98 11.47 -4.18
C LYS A 44 -21.81 12.21 -4.83
N ASP A 45 -22.12 13.18 -5.69
CA ASP A 45 -21.12 14.08 -6.29
C ASP A 45 -20.34 14.86 -5.21
N VAL A 46 -21.06 15.37 -4.21
CA VAL A 46 -20.54 16.15 -3.09
C VAL A 46 -21.02 15.51 -1.79
N ILE A 47 -20.09 15.32 -0.86
CA ILE A 47 -20.31 14.77 0.48
C ILE A 47 -20.14 15.93 1.48
N GLU A 48 -20.87 15.86 2.60
CA GLU A 48 -20.74 16.81 3.69
C GLU A 48 -19.34 16.69 4.34
N ASP A 49 -18.68 17.82 4.62
CA ASP A 49 -17.27 17.85 5.05
C ASP A 49 -17.03 17.08 6.36
N ASP A 50 -18.01 17.07 7.26
CA ASP A 50 -17.97 16.31 8.52
C ASP A 50 -17.92 14.79 8.29
N ILE A 51 -18.69 14.30 7.33
CA ILE A 51 -18.69 12.89 6.94
C ILE A 51 -17.39 12.56 6.19
N LEU A 52 -16.94 13.47 5.31
CA LEU A 52 -15.70 13.27 4.57
C LEU A 52 -14.49 13.22 5.51
N ASP A 53 -14.49 14.03 6.57
CA ASP A 53 -13.47 13.99 7.61
C ASP A 53 -13.50 12.69 8.40
N GLN A 54 -14.68 12.17 8.76
CA GLN A 54 -14.81 10.85 9.38
C GLN A 54 -14.25 9.73 8.50
N ILE A 55 -14.53 9.79 7.19
CA ILE A 55 -14.00 8.83 6.21
C ILE A 55 -12.48 8.96 6.06
N SER A 56 -11.97 10.19 6.03
CA SER A 56 -10.53 10.50 6.06
C SER A 56 -9.82 9.83 7.23
N HIS A 57 -10.40 9.96 8.44
CA HIS A 57 -9.86 9.31 9.64
C HIS A 57 -9.94 7.79 9.58
N ALA A 58 -11.06 7.22 9.11
CA ALA A 58 -11.25 5.78 9.00
C ALA A 58 -10.28 5.14 8.00
N LEU A 59 -10.12 5.77 6.82
CA LEU A 59 -9.25 5.29 5.75
C LEU A 59 -7.79 5.73 5.92
N LYS A 60 -7.51 6.65 6.85
CA LYS A 60 -6.20 7.30 7.06
C LYS A 60 -5.66 7.99 5.80
N ILE A 61 -6.56 8.70 5.12
CA ILE A 61 -6.27 9.43 3.88
C ILE A 61 -6.61 10.90 4.11
N PRO A 62 -5.73 11.86 3.79
CA PRO A 62 -6.01 13.28 3.93
C PRO A 62 -7.32 13.67 3.22
N VAL A 63 -8.13 14.52 3.85
CA VAL A 63 -9.44 14.92 3.32
C VAL A 63 -9.32 15.59 1.93
N GLU A 64 -8.22 16.30 1.72
CA GLU A 64 -7.86 16.96 0.46
C GLU A 64 -7.72 15.98 -0.70
N ALA A 65 -7.36 14.72 -0.43
CA ALA A 65 -7.28 13.70 -1.46
C ALA A 65 -8.66 13.40 -2.05
N PHE A 66 -9.73 13.42 -1.26
CA PHE A 66 -11.08 13.19 -1.80
C PHE A 66 -11.59 14.40 -2.60
N HIS A 67 -11.13 15.61 -2.26
CA HIS A 67 -11.47 16.83 -2.99
C HIS A 67 -10.69 17.01 -4.29
N ASN A 68 -9.44 16.53 -4.37
CA ASN A 68 -8.52 16.82 -5.46
C ASN A 68 -8.15 15.61 -6.33
N PHE A 69 -8.61 14.41 -5.98
CA PHE A 69 -8.29 13.22 -6.77
C PHE A 69 -9.05 13.22 -8.10
N ASP A 70 -8.26 13.28 -9.18
CA ASP A 70 -8.70 13.06 -10.55
C ASP A 70 -8.16 11.70 -11.03
N GLU A 71 -9.09 10.77 -11.24
CA GLU A 71 -8.78 9.41 -11.67
C GLU A 71 -8.09 9.38 -13.04
N GLU A 72 -8.48 10.26 -13.97
CA GLU A 72 -7.87 10.31 -15.31
C GLU A 72 -6.43 10.81 -15.23
N GLN A 73 -6.13 11.79 -14.36
CA GLN A 73 -4.75 12.20 -14.10
C GLN A 73 -3.94 11.10 -13.44
N ALA A 74 -4.48 10.41 -12.43
CA ALA A 74 -3.78 9.32 -11.76
C ALA A 74 -3.50 8.15 -12.74
N ILE A 75 -4.46 7.78 -13.57
CA ILE A 75 -4.30 6.74 -14.59
C ILE A 75 -3.33 7.22 -15.69
N ASN A 76 -3.36 8.48 -16.12
CA ASN A 76 -2.41 9.01 -17.09
C ASN A 76 -0.99 9.04 -16.53
N ILE A 77 -0.79 9.41 -15.26
CA ILE A 77 0.53 9.35 -14.61
C ILE A 77 1.00 7.90 -14.50
N ILE A 78 0.15 6.98 -14.04
CA ILE A 78 0.48 5.55 -13.93
C ILE A 78 0.78 4.99 -15.33
N SER A 79 -0.11 5.17 -16.30
CA SER A 79 0.05 4.67 -17.66
C SER A 79 1.29 5.24 -18.32
N ASN A 80 1.56 6.55 -18.23
CA ASN A 80 2.77 7.14 -18.79
C ASN A 80 4.01 6.70 -18.01
N THR A 81 3.96 6.52 -16.69
CA THR A 81 5.10 6.00 -15.91
C THR A 81 5.43 4.55 -16.26
N PHE A 82 4.43 3.75 -16.62
CA PHE A 82 4.62 2.35 -17.05
C PHE A 82 4.90 2.22 -18.56
N HIS A 83 4.49 3.17 -19.42
CA HIS A 83 4.80 3.19 -20.85
C HIS A 83 6.11 3.94 -21.19
N ASP A 84 6.47 5.00 -20.46
CA ASP A 84 7.67 5.84 -20.67
C ASP A 84 8.89 5.38 -19.85
N THR A 85 9.06 4.07 -19.65
CA THR A 85 10.36 3.52 -19.20
C THR A 85 11.50 3.72 -20.23
N GLN A 86 11.26 4.44 -21.32
CA GLN A 86 12.25 4.81 -22.33
C GLN A 86 12.54 6.33 -22.43
N GLY A 87 11.76 7.21 -21.77
CA GLY A 87 11.79 8.66 -22.08
C GLY A 87 12.14 9.63 -20.96
N LEU A 88 12.01 9.25 -19.68
CA LEU A 88 12.07 10.20 -18.55
C LEU A 88 13.36 10.14 -17.72
N ILE A 89 14.49 9.85 -18.36
CA ILE A 89 15.84 10.09 -17.80
C ILE A 89 16.12 11.60 -17.77
N ASN A 90 15.38 12.40 -16.98
CA ASN A 90 15.89 13.72 -16.57
C ASN A 90 15.19 14.43 -15.39
N TYR A 91 14.30 13.78 -14.65
CA TYR A 91 13.93 14.24 -13.31
C TYR A 91 14.18 13.12 -12.32
N ASN A 92 15.42 13.05 -11.85
CA ASN A 92 15.83 12.29 -10.68
C ASN A 92 15.44 13.11 -9.43
N PRO A 93 14.32 12.85 -8.73
CA PRO A 93 14.44 12.81 -7.29
C PRO A 93 15.28 11.56 -7.00
N THR A 94 16.52 11.76 -6.59
CA THR A 94 17.39 10.68 -6.09
C THR A 94 16.79 10.10 -4.81
N PHE A 95 15.68 9.36 -4.93
CA PHE A 95 15.32 8.35 -3.96
C PHE A 95 16.22 7.17 -4.26
N ASN A 96 17.35 7.13 -3.55
CA ASN A 96 18.36 6.09 -3.58
C ASN A 96 17.83 4.79 -2.94
N ASN A 97 16.62 4.38 -3.28
CA ASN A 97 15.99 3.13 -2.90
C ASN A 97 15.95 2.27 -4.15
N ASN A 98 17.11 1.88 -4.67
CA ASN A 98 17.18 0.95 -5.78
C ASN A 98 16.70 -0.43 -5.26
N PRO A 99 15.49 -0.89 -5.64
CA PRO A 99 14.94 -2.13 -5.11
C PRO A 99 15.82 -3.34 -5.47
N ILE A 100 16.61 -3.26 -6.55
CA ILE A 100 17.55 -4.30 -6.95
C ILE A 100 18.71 -4.41 -5.96
N GLU A 101 19.24 -3.27 -5.51
CA GLU A 101 20.35 -3.24 -4.54
C GLU A 101 19.90 -3.81 -3.19
N LYS A 102 18.67 -3.52 -2.78
CA LYS A 102 18.08 -4.13 -1.58
C LYS A 102 17.88 -5.64 -1.71
N LEU A 103 17.51 -6.12 -2.90
CA LEU A 103 17.38 -7.55 -3.17
C LEU A 103 18.74 -8.26 -3.15
N ILE A 104 19.79 -7.64 -3.70
CA ILE A 104 21.15 -8.17 -3.64
C ILE A 104 21.62 -8.26 -2.19
N GLN A 105 21.44 -7.19 -1.41
CA GLN A 105 21.78 -7.18 0.01
C GLN A 105 21.06 -8.29 0.79
N LEU A 106 19.75 -8.46 0.58
CA LEU A 106 18.98 -9.53 1.22
C LEU A 106 19.47 -10.92 0.82
N HIS A 107 19.96 -11.08 -0.41
CA HIS A 107 20.50 -12.34 -0.89
C HIS A 107 21.86 -12.66 -0.24
N GLU A 108 22.74 -11.66 -0.12
CA GLU A 108 24.03 -11.78 0.56
C GLU A 108 23.85 -12.09 2.06
N GLU A 109 22.94 -11.37 2.74
CA GLU A 109 22.60 -11.63 4.15
C GLU A 109 22.06 -13.05 4.35
N LYS A 110 21.21 -13.53 3.43
CA LYS A 110 20.69 -14.90 3.44
C LYS A 110 21.80 -15.94 3.28
N ILE A 111 22.74 -15.73 2.36
CA ILE A 111 23.88 -16.65 2.16
C ILE A 111 24.73 -16.73 3.43
N ALA A 112 25.11 -15.59 4.00
CA ALA A 112 25.91 -15.54 5.22
C ALA A 112 25.21 -16.22 6.42
N LEU A 113 23.88 -16.10 6.51
CA LEU A 113 23.09 -16.74 7.56
C LEU A 113 23.05 -18.27 7.38
N TYR A 114 22.97 -18.76 6.14
CA TYR A 114 23.06 -20.19 5.87
C TYR A 114 24.44 -20.77 6.18
N GLU A 115 25.52 -20.05 5.85
CA GLU A 115 26.88 -20.50 6.20
C GLU A 115 27.07 -20.62 7.72
N ARG A 116 26.55 -19.65 8.50
CA ARG A 116 26.58 -19.72 9.97
C ARG A 116 25.77 -20.90 10.50
N MET A 117 24.57 -21.13 9.97
CA MET A 117 23.72 -22.24 10.39
C MET A 117 24.36 -23.60 10.06
N LEU A 118 25.00 -23.75 8.90
CA LEU A 118 25.75 -24.96 8.55
C LEU A 118 26.90 -25.21 9.53
N LYS A 119 27.67 -24.16 9.85
CA LYS A 119 28.74 -24.27 10.83
C LYS A 119 28.23 -24.65 12.23
N GLU A 120 27.12 -24.06 12.67
CA GLU A 120 26.51 -24.41 13.96
C GLU A 120 26.03 -25.87 13.99
N LYS A 121 25.49 -26.38 12.87
CA LYS A 121 25.13 -27.79 12.73
C LYS A 121 26.35 -28.70 12.80
N ASP A 122 27.44 -28.36 12.12
CA ASP A 122 28.68 -29.16 12.17
C ASP A 122 29.27 -29.20 13.58
N GLU A 123 29.29 -28.07 14.28
CA GLU A 123 29.73 -28.00 15.68
C GLU A 123 28.83 -28.82 16.61
N MET A 124 27.51 -28.78 16.41
CA MET A 124 26.55 -29.58 17.16
C MET A 124 26.74 -31.07 16.91
N MET A 125 26.93 -31.49 15.65
CA MET A 125 27.22 -32.89 15.31
C MET A 125 28.51 -33.37 15.96
N ALA A 126 29.59 -32.58 15.90
CA ALA A 126 30.86 -32.94 16.54
C ALA A 126 30.74 -33.07 18.07
N ARG A 127 29.90 -32.25 18.72
CA ARG A 127 29.59 -32.41 20.15
C ARG A 127 28.83 -33.69 20.43
N LEU A 128 27.83 -34.02 19.60
CA LEU A 128 27.04 -35.25 19.73
C LEU A 128 27.90 -36.50 19.51
N GLU A 129 28.77 -36.52 18.49
CA GLU A 129 29.71 -37.63 18.26
C GLU A 129 30.64 -37.85 19.45
N LYS A 130 31.14 -36.78 20.09
CA LYS A 130 31.96 -36.89 21.30
C LYS A 130 31.21 -37.43 22.52
N LEU A 131 29.90 -37.18 22.61
CA LEU A 131 29.06 -37.73 23.68
C LEU A 131 28.73 -39.20 23.45
N ILE A 132 28.61 -39.62 22.18
CA ILE A 132 28.31 -41.02 21.80
C ILE A 132 29.56 -41.91 21.85
N ASN A 133 30.74 -41.38 21.51
CA ASN A 133 32.02 -42.12 21.54
C ASN A 133 32.67 -42.17 22.94
N LYS A 134 31.89 -42.02 24.01
CA LYS A 134 32.33 -42.11 25.40
C LYS A 134 31.51 -43.18 26.12
#